data_AF-A0AAU3D5M4-F1
#
_entry.id   AF-A0AAU3D5M4-F1
#
_cell.length_a   1.000
_cell.length_b   1.000
_cell.length_c   1.000
_cell.angle_alpha   90.00
_cell.angle_beta   90.00
_cell.angle_gamma   90.00
#
_symmetry.space_group_name_H-M   'P 1'
#
loop_
_entity.id
_entity.type
_entity.pdbx_description
1 polymer ?
#
loop_
_entity_poly.entity_id
_entity_poly.type
_entity_poly.pdbx_seq_one_letter_code
_entity_poly.pdbx_strand_id
1 'polypeptide(L)'
;MARSARPVVHYMATRPDGTVPPTDNHLARYYSGLGETIPTVNLADHIGETIDHPSPGQKWYTDKPFSYFHMYTRPGEILERIEDGWPVRLWIVEPLGETGNWGGDYYPYWLMSQQIRVVEETEAWRAFGHRGAQTLAVLAQLPDLARQWAEEWAADPEGTRRTYKAWETRVDDTRALTSWAYCRAQYSRREAGLQAANQLAGDAAAQAATAAGADPHAVALIQLRARCLVAGQLMFDRIRNGEYEQSIRALLLGAALDTPAPVPA
;
A
#
# COMPACT_ATOMS: atom_id res chain seq x y z
N MET A 1 -17.55 -14.96 -31.86
CA MET A 1 -18.23 -14.45 -30.65
C MET A 1 -17.30 -13.47 -29.97
N ALA A 2 -17.58 -12.18 -30.03
CA ALA A 2 -16.83 -11.19 -29.26
C ALA A 2 -17.13 -11.45 -27.78
N ARG A 3 -16.12 -11.86 -26.99
CA ARG A 3 -16.22 -11.77 -25.53
C ARG A 3 -16.53 -10.30 -25.25
N SER A 4 -17.69 -10.01 -24.68
CA SER A 4 -17.98 -8.69 -24.13
C SER A 4 -16.87 -8.38 -23.12
N ALA A 5 -15.87 -7.61 -23.54
CA ALA A 5 -14.80 -7.18 -22.67
C ALA A 5 -15.46 -6.38 -21.56
N ARG A 6 -15.25 -6.78 -20.31
CA ARG A 6 -15.72 -5.96 -19.18
C ARG A 6 -15.14 -4.55 -19.38
N PRO A 7 -15.92 -3.48 -19.13
CA PRO A 7 -15.41 -2.12 -19.18
C PRO A 7 -14.14 -2.03 -18.34
N VAL A 8 -13.07 -1.49 -18.91
CA VAL A 8 -11.82 -1.26 -18.20
C VAL A 8 -11.98 0.04 -17.43
N VAL A 9 -11.96 -0.05 -16.10
CA VAL A 9 -12.01 1.12 -15.21
C VAL A 9 -10.57 1.60 -14.98
N HIS A 10 -10.36 2.90 -15.14
CA HIS A 10 -9.09 3.56 -14.87
C HIS A 10 -9.19 4.38 -13.58
N TYR A 11 -8.14 4.29 -12.77
CA TYR A 11 -8.06 4.92 -11.46
C TYR A 11 -6.92 5.93 -11.43
N MET A 12 -7.11 7.02 -10.71
CA MET A 12 -6.07 7.96 -10.30
C MET A 12 -6.12 8.15 -8.78
N ALA A 13 -4.97 8.25 -8.14
CA ALA A 13 -4.86 8.64 -6.74
C ALA A 13 -4.32 10.07 -6.66
N THR A 14 -4.85 10.83 -5.70
CA THR A 14 -4.41 12.18 -5.39
C THR A 14 -4.03 12.26 -3.91
N ARG A 15 -3.37 13.35 -3.55
CA ARG A 15 -3.21 13.73 -2.15
C ARG A 15 -4.57 13.88 -1.44
N PRO A 16 -4.59 13.91 -0.10
CA PRO A 16 -5.81 14.14 0.69
C PRO A 16 -6.57 15.42 0.34
N ASP A 17 -5.89 16.45 -0.13
CA ASP A 17 -6.49 17.71 -0.57
C ASP A 17 -7.13 17.64 -1.98
N GLY A 18 -6.97 16.52 -2.69
CA GLY A 18 -7.46 16.30 -4.05
C GLY A 18 -6.45 16.67 -5.15
N THR A 19 -5.27 17.19 -4.80
CA THR A 19 -4.26 17.58 -5.79
C THR A 19 -3.54 16.36 -6.38
N VAL A 20 -3.44 16.33 -7.70
CA VAL A 20 -2.63 15.33 -8.41
C VAL A 20 -1.16 15.57 -8.08
N PRO A 21 -0.43 14.57 -7.54
CA PRO A 21 0.99 14.71 -7.32
C PRO A 21 1.73 14.81 -8.67
N PRO A 22 2.84 15.58 -8.72
CA PRO A 22 3.75 15.52 -9.85
C PRO A 22 4.27 14.09 -10.01
N THR A 23 4.71 13.75 -11.23
CA THR A 23 5.19 12.40 -11.53
C THR A 23 6.46 12.03 -10.75
N ASP A 24 7.30 13.01 -10.42
CA ASP A 24 8.50 12.91 -9.58
C ASP A 24 8.48 14.05 -8.54
N ASN A 25 8.22 13.73 -7.27
CA ASN A 25 8.16 14.76 -6.22
C ASN A 25 9.56 15.23 -5.80
N HIS A 26 10.62 14.46 -6.02
CA HIS A 26 11.98 14.93 -5.76
C HIS A 26 12.34 16.07 -6.72
N LEU A 27 12.10 15.89 -8.02
CA LEU A 27 12.28 16.94 -9.02
C LEU A 27 11.36 18.14 -8.72
N ALA A 28 10.08 17.91 -8.41
CA ALA A 28 9.17 19.00 -8.09
C ALA A 28 9.64 19.81 -6.86
N ARG A 29 10.11 19.14 -5.80
CA ARG A 29 10.69 19.81 -4.61
C ARG A 29 11.95 20.60 -4.95
N TYR A 30 12.85 20.02 -5.74
CA TYR A 30 14.09 20.69 -6.16
C TYR A 30 13.79 22.01 -6.88
N TYR A 31 12.92 21.98 -7.89
CA TYR A 31 12.58 23.18 -8.67
C TYR A 31 11.71 24.18 -7.90
N SER A 32 10.82 23.70 -7.02
CA SER A 32 10.10 24.58 -6.09
C SER A 32 11.06 25.33 -5.16
N GLY A 33 12.12 24.67 -4.68
CA GLY A 33 13.20 25.31 -3.90
C GLY A 33 14.00 26.36 -4.67
N LEU A 34 13.96 26.32 -6.01
CA LEU A 34 14.52 27.34 -6.89
C LEU A 34 13.52 28.47 -7.23
N GLY A 35 12.33 28.45 -6.63
CA GLY A 35 11.29 29.47 -6.81
C GLY A 35 10.33 29.20 -7.98
N GLU A 36 10.39 28.02 -8.62
CA GLU A 36 9.45 27.67 -9.68
C GLU A 36 8.08 27.28 -9.09
N THR A 37 6.99 27.74 -9.73
CA THR A 37 5.64 27.34 -9.34
C THR A 37 5.29 26.04 -10.04
N ILE A 38 5.03 24.99 -9.26
CA ILE A 38 4.66 23.66 -9.76
C ILE A 38 3.20 23.70 -10.23
N PRO A 39 2.89 23.46 -11.51
CA PRO A 39 1.50 23.33 -11.95
C PRO A 39 0.84 22.14 -11.24
N THR A 40 -0.36 22.35 -10.70
CA THR A 40 -1.15 21.33 -10.03
C THR A 40 -2.57 21.35 -10.58
N VAL A 41 -3.27 20.23 -10.44
CA VAL A 41 -4.70 20.14 -10.72
C VAL A 41 -5.37 19.45 -9.55
N ASN A 42 -6.54 19.94 -9.13
CA ASN A 42 -7.34 19.34 -8.07
C ASN A 42 -8.52 18.60 -8.68
N LEU A 43 -8.52 17.27 -8.62
CA LEU A 43 -9.58 16.49 -9.26
C LEU A 43 -10.95 16.66 -8.59
N ALA A 44 -10.97 17.11 -7.33
CA ALA A 44 -12.22 17.35 -6.60
C ALA A 44 -13.03 18.50 -7.19
N ASP A 45 -12.35 19.46 -7.84
CA ASP A 45 -12.99 20.64 -8.42
C ASP A 45 -13.56 20.37 -9.83
N HIS A 46 -13.32 19.16 -10.38
CA HIS A 46 -13.58 18.85 -11.79
C HIS A 46 -14.42 17.57 -12.00
N ILE A 47 -15.18 17.13 -11.00
CA ILE A 47 -16.04 15.94 -11.12
C ILE A 47 -17.08 16.16 -12.23
N GLY A 48 -17.13 15.22 -13.18
CA GLY A 48 -17.99 15.26 -14.36
C GLY A 48 -17.38 15.98 -15.56
N GLU A 49 -16.26 16.70 -15.37
CA GLU A 49 -15.62 17.55 -16.36
C GLU A 49 -14.46 16.84 -17.07
N THR A 50 -14.18 17.32 -18.28
CA THR A 50 -12.95 16.98 -19.01
C THR A 50 -11.90 18.04 -18.70
N ILE A 51 -10.72 17.59 -18.28
CA ILE A 51 -9.58 18.45 -17.98
C ILE A 51 -8.35 18.04 -18.77
N ASP A 52 -7.61 19.04 -19.20
CA ASP A 52 -6.29 18.87 -19.77
C ASP A 52 -5.24 18.78 -18.67
N HIS A 53 -4.20 18.03 -18.96
CA HIS A 53 -3.01 17.97 -18.16
C HIS A 53 -2.41 19.39 -18.06
N PRO A 54 -1.98 19.86 -16.87
CA PRO A 54 -1.67 21.28 -16.66
C PRO A 54 -0.45 21.79 -17.44
N SER A 55 0.43 20.90 -17.89
CA SER A 55 1.63 21.26 -18.66
C SER A 55 1.90 20.31 -19.84
N PRO A 56 0.94 20.12 -20.77
CA PRO A 56 1.00 19.05 -21.77
C PRO A 56 2.21 19.25 -22.69
N GLY A 57 3.02 18.20 -22.83
CA GLY A 57 4.26 18.25 -23.61
C GLY A 57 5.37 19.14 -23.01
N GLN A 58 5.21 19.59 -21.77
CA GLN A 58 6.21 20.31 -20.98
C GLN A 58 6.55 19.52 -19.70
N LYS A 59 7.47 20.02 -18.88
CA LYS A 59 7.84 19.36 -17.63
C LYS A 59 6.68 19.42 -16.63
N TRP A 60 6.13 18.27 -16.24
CA TRP A 60 5.41 18.10 -14.96
C TRP A 60 6.30 17.38 -13.96
N TYR A 61 7.54 17.84 -13.83
CA TYR A 61 8.58 17.25 -13.00
C TYR A 61 8.55 15.73 -13.10
N THR A 62 8.90 15.26 -14.29
CA THR A 62 8.84 13.85 -14.70
C THR A 62 10.21 13.47 -15.23
N ASP A 63 10.57 12.19 -15.15
CA ASP A 63 11.73 11.61 -15.82
C ASP A 63 11.49 11.41 -17.33
N LYS A 64 10.28 11.72 -17.82
CA LYS A 64 9.86 11.53 -19.22
C LYS A 64 9.93 12.83 -20.04
N PRO A 65 10.17 12.75 -21.36
CA PRO A 65 10.23 13.92 -22.25
C PRO A 65 8.88 14.63 -22.44
N PHE A 66 7.76 13.96 -22.15
CA PHE A 66 6.42 14.51 -22.24
C PHE A 66 5.62 14.14 -20.97
N SER A 67 4.75 15.03 -20.53
CA SER A 67 3.95 14.90 -19.31
C SER A 67 2.53 14.41 -19.61
N TYR A 68 2.00 13.60 -18.69
CA TYR A 68 0.71 12.93 -18.83
C TYR A 68 0.10 12.66 -17.45
N PHE A 69 -1.23 12.55 -17.41
CA PHE A 69 -1.92 11.92 -16.30
C PHE A 69 -1.60 10.43 -16.29
N HIS A 70 -1.26 9.92 -15.12
CA HIS A 70 -0.91 8.52 -14.93
C HIS A 70 -2.06 7.75 -14.29
N MET A 71 -2.60 6.77 -15.00
CA MET A 71 -3.79 6.03 -14.62
C MET A 71 -3.52 4.54 -14.46
N TYR A 72 -4.32 3.89 -13.63
CA TYR A 72 -4.16 2.49 -13.26
C TYR A 72 -5.42 1.69 -13.56
N THR A 73 -5.30 0.51 -14.15
CA THR A 73 -6.41 -0.47 -14.25
C THR A 73 -6.39 -1.50 -13.11
N ARG A 74 -5.36 -1.43 -12.26
CA ARG A 74 -5.16 -2.25 -11.07
C ARG A 74 -4.91 -1.30 -9.89
N PRO A 75 -5.94 -0.95 -9.10
CA PRO A 75 -5.80 0.06 -8.07
C PRO A 75 -4.86 -0.39 -6.94
N GLY A 76 -4.61 -1.69 -6.77
CA GLY A 76 -3.62 -2.20 -5.80
C GLY A 76 -2.16 -1.80 -6.09
N GLU A 77 -1.86 -1.25 -7.27
CA GLU A 77 -0.54 -0.73 -7.63
C GLU A 77 -0.47 0.81 -7.60
N ILE A 78 -1.59 1.48 -7.35
CA ILE A 78 -1.68 2.94 -7.53
C ILE A 78 -0.84 3.74 -6.52
N LEU A 79 -0.50 3.11 -5.41
CA LEU A 79 0.29 3.74 -4.34
C LEU A 79 1.79 3.81 -4.68
N GLU A 80 2.26 3.17 -5.76
CA GLU A 80 3.70 3.11 -6.08
C GLU A 80 4.30 4.48 -6.45
N ARG A 81 3.45 5.44 -6.81
CA ARG A 81 3.84 6.82 -7.21
C ARG A 81 3.35 7.92 -6.26
N ILE A 82 2.67 7.55 -5.18
CA ILE A 82 2.26 8.52 -4.16
C ILE A 82 3.35 8.57 -3.10
N GLU A 83 4.38 9.40 -3.30
CA GLU A 83 5.51 9.51 -2.35
C GLU A 83 5.06 10.02 -0.97
N ASP A 84 4.03 10.87 -0.92
CA ASP A 84 3.46 11.37 0.34
C ASP A 84 2.72 10.26 1.13
N GLY A 85 2.56 9.08 0.52
CA GLY A 85 1.95 7.91 1.13
C GLY A 85 0.44 8.02 1.32
N TRP A 86 -0.05 7.35 2.36
CA TRP A 86 -1.47 7.35 2.76
C TRP A 86 -1.70 8.41 3.85
N PRO A 87 -2.87 9.11 3.89
CA PRO A 87 -4.09 8.87 3.11
C PRO A 87 -4.05 9.42 1.69
N VAL A 88 -4.92 8.88 0.84
CA VAL A 88 -5.13 9.34 -0.54
C VAL A 88 -6.63 9.50 -0.82
N ARG A 89 -6.97 10.28 -1.84
CA ARG A 89 -8.28 10.20 -2.49
C ARG A 89 -8.14 9.42 -3.78
N LEU A 90 -9.20 8.70 -4.16
CA LEU A 90 -9.19 7.80 -5.31
C LEU A 90 -10.30 8.18 -6.27
N TRP A 91 -9.97 8.23 -7.54
CA TRP A 91 -10.85 8.75 -8.59
C TRP A 91 -11.01 7.71 -9.69
N ILE A 92 -12.23 7.60 -10.21
CA ILE A 92 -12.49 6.93 -11.48
C ILE A 92 -12.40 7.98 -12.58
N VAL A 93 -11.60 7.71 -13.60
CA VAL A 93 -11.37 8.63 -14.71
C VAL A 93 -11.52 7.91 -16.04
N GLU A 94 -11.90 8.66 -17.07
CA GLU A 94 -11.88 8.20 -18.45
C GLU A 94 -10.69 8.86 -19.17
N PRO A 95 -9.75 8.07 -19.71
CA PRO A 95 -8.70 8.61 -20.56
C PRO A 95 -9.30 9.09 -21.88
N LEU A 96 -8.99 10.31 -22.30
CA LEU A 96 -9.44 10.89 -23.56
C LEU A 96 -8.25 11.20 -24.48
N GLY A 97 -8.48 11.27 -25.79
CA GLY A 97 -7.45 11.60 -26.77
C GLY A 97 -6.43 10.46 -26.98
N GLU A 98 -5.19 10.83 -27.29
CA GLU A 98 -4.11 9.87 -27.51
C GLU A 98 -3.66 9.26 -26.18
N THR A 99 -3.84 7.94 -26.06
CA THR A 99 -3.46 7.17 -24.88
C THR A 99 -2.30 6.25 -25.21
N GLY A 100 -1.36 6.09 -24.28
CA GLY A 100 -0.26 5.15 -24.47
C GLY A 100 0.43 4.82 -23.16
N ASN A 101 1.51 4.05 -23.26
CA ASN A 101 2.45 3.86 -22.17
C ASN A 101 3.81 4.39 -22.65
N TRP A 102 4.00 5.69 -22.49
CA TRP A 102 5.12 6.44 -23.06
C TRP A 102 6.30 6.44 -22.08
N GLY A 103 7.02 5.32 -21.99
CA GLY A 103 8.16 5.14 -21.09
C GLY A 103 8.99 3.90 -21.39
N GLY A 104 10.20 3.82 -20.82
CA GLY A 104 11.07 2.63 -20.91
C GLY A 104 10.61 1.47 -20.02
N ASP A 105 9.91 1.77 -18.91
CA ASP A 105 9.28 0.79 -18.05
C ASP A 105 7.82 0.60 -18.46
N TYR A 106 7.47 -0.61 -18.86
CA TYR A 106 6.12 -0.96 -19.30
C TYR A 106 5.45 -1.87 -18.27
N TYR A 107 4.33 -1.40 -17.73
CA TYR A 107 3.39 -2.23 -17.01
C TYR A 107 2.03 -2.27 -17.73
N PRO A 108 1.42 -3.46 -17.90
CA PRO A 108 0.15 -3.60 -18.61
C PRO A 108 -1.04 -3.00 -17.87
N TYR A 109 -0.84 -2.55 -16.63
CA TYR A 109 -1.87 -1.89 -15.82
C TYR A 109 -1.76 -0.37 -15.80
N TRP A 110 -0.76 0.20 -16.47
CA TRP A 110 -0.61 1.65 -16.64
C TRP A 110 -1.26 2.13 -17.93
N LEU A 111 -1.79 3.36 -17.87
CA LEU A 111 -2.19 4.12 -19.03
C LEU A 111 -1.86 5.59 -18.80
N MET A 112 -1.33 6.25 -19.82
CA MET A 112 -1.02 7.67 -19.81
C MET A 112 -1.90 8.41 -20.81
N SER A 113 -2.40 9.58 -20.43
CA SER A 113 -3.10 10.50 -21.34
C SER A 113 -2.85 11.97 -20.97
N GLN A 114 -2.92 12.86 -21.95
CA GLN A 114 -2.89 14.31 -21.74
C GLN A 114 -4.25 14.89 -21.34
N GLN A 115 -5.34 14.13 -21.52
CA GLN A 115 -6.67 14.58 -21.19
C GLN A 115 -7.43 13.45 -20.49
N ILE A 116 -8.16 13.82 -19.44
CA ILE A 116 -9.04 12.90 -18.73
C ILE A 116 -10.40 13.53 -18.51
N ARG A 117 -11.43 12.70 -18.43
CA ARG A 117 -12.68 13.07 -17.79
C ARG A 117 -12.71 12.50 -16.37
N VAL A 118 -12.92 13.34 -15.38
CA VAL A 118 -13.10 12.89 -14.00
C VAL A 118 -14.54 12.40 -13.85
N VAL A 119 -14.73 11.10 -13.60
CA VAL A 119 -16.08 10.52 -13.55
C VAL A 119 -16.68 10.72 -12.16
N GLU A 120 -16.00 10.18 -11.15
CA GLU A 120 -16.43 10.23 -9.75
C GLU A 120 -15.26 9.98 -8.80
N GLU A 121 -15.42 10.42 -7.55
CA GLU A 121 -14.62 9.92 -6.44
C GLU A 121 -15.11 8.53 -6.04
N THR A 122 -14.19 7.62 -5.72
CA THR A 122 -14.48 6.26 -5.26
C THR A 122 -13.76 5.99 -3.95
N GLU A 123 -14.09 4.87 -3.30
CA GLU A 123 -13.60 4.59 -1.96
C GLU A 123 -12.08 4.34 -1.96
N ALA A 124 -11.34 5.14 -1.20
CA ALA A 124 -9.88 5.12 -1.15
C ALA A 124 -9.29 3.75 -0.77
N TRP A 125 -10.02 2.92 -0.02
CA TRP A 125 -9.58 1.57 0.35
C TRP A 125 -9.26 0.70 -0.86
N ARG A 126 -9.84 0.98 -2.03
CA ARG A 126 -9.55 0.23 -3.27
C ARG A 126 -8.10 0.38 -3.72
N ALA A 127 -7.36 1.39 -3.26
CA ALA A 127 -5.92 1.56 -3.49
C ALA A 127 -5.07 0.41 -2.92
N PHE A 128 -5.62 -0.37 -1.98
CA PHE A 128 -5.02 -1.62 -1.48
C PHE A 128 -5.51 -2.86 -2.26
N GLY A 129 -6.31 -2.67 -3.30
CA GLY A 129 -6.91 -3.75 -4.09
C GLY A 129 -8.12 -4.40 -3.40
N HIS A 130 -8.44 -5.63 -3.82
CA HIS A 130 -9.71 -6.30 -3.49
C HIS A 130 -10.02 -6.42 -2.00
N ARG A 131 -9.00 -6.61 -1.16
CA ARG A 131 -9.14 -6.74 0.31
C ARG A 131 -8.84 -5.46 1.08
N GLY A 132 -8.79 -4.33 0.38
CA GLY A 132 -8.36 -3.08 0.97
C GLY A 132 -9.20 -2.60 2.14
N ALA A 133 -10.53 -2.78 2.09
CA ALA A 133 -11.40 -2.45 3.21
C ALA A 133 -11.05 -3.25 4.47
N GLN A 134 -10.80 -4.55 4.35
CA GLN A 134 -10.41 -5.40 5.48
C GLN A 134 -9.02 -5.06 6.00
N THR A 135 -8.08 -4.76 5.10
CA THR A 135 -6.73 -4.32 5.49
C THR A 135 -6.78 -3.00 6.27
N LEU A 136 -7.56 -2.01 5.80
CA LEU A 136 -7.73 -0.75 6.53
C LEU A 136 -8.43 -0.92 7.88
N ALA A 137 -9.42 -1.82 7.97
CA ALA A 137 -10.08 -2.12 9.24
C ALA A 137 -9.10 -2.71 10.28
N VAL A 138 -8.14 -3.52 9.83
CA VAL A 138 -7.08 -4.08 10.69
C VAL A 138 -6.07 -3.00 11.06
N LEU A 139 -5.63 -2.18 10.10
CA LEU A 139 -4.74 -1.03 10.35
C LEU A 139 -5.31 -0.10 11.43
N ALA A 140 -6.62 0.16 11.39
CA ALA A 140 -7.31 1.00 12.39
C ALA A 140 -7.29 0.40 13.81
N GLN A 141 -7.21 -0.93 13.94
CA GLN A 141 -7.13 -1.62 15.24
C GLN A 141 -5.71 -1.74 15.78
N LEU A 142 -4.68 -1.57 14.94
CA LEU A 142 -3.29 -1.79 15.34
C LEU A 142 -2.83 -0.97 16.54
N PRO A 143 -3.22 0.30 16.74
CA PRO A 143 -2.80 1.03 17.92
C PRO A 143 -3.29 0.40 19.24
N ASP A 144 -4.51 -0.13 19.27
CA ASP A 144 -5.04 -0.83 20.45
C ASP A 144 -4.35 -2.18 20.64
N LEU A 145 -4.21 -2.94 19.56
CA LEU A 145 -3.53 -4.25 19.59
C LEU A 145 -2.06 -4.13 20.01
N ALA A 146 -1.34 -3.12 19.52
CA ALA A 146 0.06 -2.90 19.86
C ALA A 146 0.24 -2.52 21.34
N ARG A 147 -0.69 -1.75 21.91
CA ARG A 147 -0.73 -1.48 23.36
C ARG A 147 -0.96 -2.77 24.14
N GLN A 148 -1.94 -3.58 23.73
CA GLN A 148 -2.20 -4.88 24.36
C GLN A 148 -0.96 -5.80 24.30
N TRP A 149 -0.29 -5.90 23.16
CA TRP A 149 0.91 -6.73 23.02
C TRP A 149 2.08 -6.20 23.85
N ALA A 150 2.19 -4.89 24.05
CA ALA A 150 3.17 -4.29 24.96
C ALA A 150 2.86 -4.62 26.44
N GLU A 151 1.58 -4.62 26.82
CA GLU A 151 1.14 -5.05 28.16
C GLU A 151 1.42 -6.54 28.40
N GLU A 152 1.14 -7.40 27.40
CA GLU A 152 1.49 -8.83 27.42
C GLU A 152 3.00 -9.03 27.61
N TRP A 153 3.81 -8.27 26.88
CA TRP A 153 5.26 -8.28 27.03
C TRP A 153 5.70 -7.83 28.43
N ALA A 154 5.10 -6.77 28.98
CA ALA A 154 5.46 -6.29 30.32
C ALA A 154 5.06 -7.27 31.43
N ALA A 155 3.99 -8.05 31.24
CA ALA A 155 3.51 -9.03 32.20
C ALA A 155 4.40 -10.29 32.27
N ASP A 156 4.94 -10.74 31.14
CA ASP A 156 5.91 -11.84 31.08
C ASP A 156 6.98 -11.58 29.99
N PRO A 157 8.00 -10.76 30.28
CA PRO A 157 8.99 -10.37 29.28
C PRO A 157 9.75 -11.58 28.72
N GLU A 158 10.08 -12.54 29.57
CA GLU A 158 10.93 -13.67 29.17
C GLU A 158 10.13 -14.73 28.39
N GLY A 159 8.91 -15.06 28.81
CA GLY A 159 8.04 -15.97 28.07
C GLY A 159 7.53 -15.38 26.76
N THR A 160 7.18 -14.10 26.75
CA THR A 160 6.78 -13.40 25.52
C THR A 160 7.95 -13.32 24.54
N ARG A 161 9.17 -12.99 25.01
CA ARG A 161 10.38 -12.99 24.18
C ARG A 161 10.64 -14.36 23.54
N ARG A 162 10.55 -15.46 24.30
CA ARG A 162 10.70 -16.81 23.72
C ARG A 162 9.66 -17.11 22.65
N THR A 163 8.40 -16.78 22.91
CA THR A 163 7.29 -17.01 21.98
C THR A 163 7.44 -16.21 20.69
N TYR A 164 7.73 -14.92 20.80
CA TYR A 164 7.98 -14.07 19.64
C TYR A 164 9.23 -14.47 18.88
N LYS A 165 10.31 -14.90 19.55
CA LYS A 165 11.53 -15.33 18.87
C LYS A 165 11.31 -16.60 18.05
N ALA A 166 10.60 -17.58 18.61
CA ALA A 166 10.25 -18.80 17.90
C ALA A 166 9.35 -18.51 16.69
N TRP A 167 8.40 -17.58 16.84
CA TRP A 167 7.54 -17.13 15.75
C TRP A 167 8.32 -16.37 14.66
N GLU A 168 9.19 -15.41 15.03
CA GLU A 168 10.05 -14.66 14.12
C GLU A 168 10.92 -15.59 13.28
N THR A 169 11.59 -16.57 13.92
CA THR A 169 12.40 -17.57 13.20
C THR A 169 11.56 -18.30 12.15
N ARG A 170 10.32 -18.68 12.47
CA ARG A 170 9.44 -19.32 11.48
C ARG A 170 9.06 -18.38 10.34
N VAL A 171 8.79 -17.10 10.63
CA VAL A 171 8.49 -16.07 9.61
C VAL A 171 9.66 -15.94 8.64
N ASP A 172 10.89 -15.92 9.17
CA ASP A 172 12.11 -15.79 8.39
C ASP A 172 12.45 -17.05 7.59
N ASP A 173 12.43 -18.22 8.23
CA ASP A 173 12.75 -19.51 7.60
C ASP A 173 11.80 -19.83 6.45
N THR A 174 10.51 -19.52 6.63
CA THR A 174 9.51 -19.69 5.58
C THR A 174 9.48 -18.54 4.58
N ARG A 175 10.19 -17.43 4.87
CA ARG A 175 10.12 -16.17 4.11
C ARG A 175 8.68 -15.71 3.90
N ALA A 176 7.84 -15.86 4.92
CA ALA A 176 6.41 -15.64 4.83
C ALA A 176 6.07 -14.21 4.37
N LEU A 177 6.73 -13.21 4.94
CA LEU A 177 6.53 -11.81 4.59
C LEU A 177 7.35 -11.40 3.36
N THR A 178 8.66 -11.69 3.36
CA THR A 178 9.63 -11.18 2.38
C THR A 178 9.60 -11.88 1.03
N SER A 179 9.07 -13.11 0.95
CA SER A 179 8.93 -13.84 -0.32
C SER A 179 7.49 -14.20 -0.61
N TRP A 180 6.79 -14.90 0.28
CA TRP A 180 5.44 -15.38 -0.02
C TRP A 180 4.44 -14.26 -0.21
N ALA A 181 4.26 -13.40 0.79
CA ALA A 181 3.34 -12.27 0.70
C ALA A 181 3.78 -11.32 -0.43
N TYR A 182 5.07 -11.02 -0.53
CA TYR A 182 5.63 -10.16 -1.57
C TYR A 182 5.35 -10.67 -2.99
N CYS A 183 5.80 -11.88 -3.34
CA CYS A 183 5.60 -12.44 -4.67
C CYS A 183 4.10 -12.60 -4.99
N ARG A 184 3.28 -12.99 -4.01
CA ARG A 184 1.82 -13.08 -4.20
C ARG A 184 1.19 -11.72 -4.47
N ALA A 185 1.67 -10.66 -3.83
CA ALA A 185 1.24 -9.29 -4.10
C ALA A 185 1.61 -8.86 -5.52
N GLN A 186 2.84 -9.11 -5.98
CA GLN A 186 3.28 -8.81 -7.35
C GLN A 186 2.41 -9.51 -8.40
N TYR A 187 2.22 -10.83 -8.26
CA TYR A 187 1.39 -11.60 -9.20
C TYR A 187 -0.08 -11.17 -9.18
N SER A 188 -0.57 -10.68 -8.04
CA SER A 188 -1.96 -10.27 -7.86
C SER A 188 -2.20 -8.78 -8.13
N ARG A 189 -1.16 -8.05 -8.52
CA ARG A 189 -1.17 -6.60 -8.76
C ARG A 189 -1.59 -5.79 -7.54
N ARG A 190 -0.89 -6.02 -6.42
CA ARG A 190 -1.09 -5.39 -5.10
C ARG A 190 0.23 -5.08 -4.41
N GLU A 191 1.35 -5.01 -5.14
CA GLU A 191 2.67 -4.79 -4.52
C GLU A 191 2.71 -3.45 -3.79
N ALA A 192 2.31 -2.37 -4.47
CA ALA A 192 2.29 -1.05 -3.85
C ALA A 192 1.37 -0.99 -2.63
N GLY A 193 0.20 -1.62 -2.72
CA GLY A 193 -0.72 -1.77 -1.59
C GLY A 193 -0.09 -2.51 -0.40
N LEU A 194 0.69 -3.57 -0.65
CA LEU A 194 1.39 -4.30 0.40
C LEU A 194 2.51 -3.45 1.02
N GLN A 195 3.27 -2.73 0.22
CA GLN A 195 4.34 -1.84 0.71
C GLN A 195 3.76 -0.74 1.61
N ALA A 196 2.72 -0.05 1.15
CA ALA A 196 2.03 0.97 1.94
C ALA A 196 1.42 0.41 3.23
N ALA A 197 0.76 -0.76 3.16
CA ALA A 197 0.18 -1.39 4.35
C ALA A 197 1.25 -1.80 5.37
N ASN A 198 2.40 -2.32 4.90
CA ASN A 198 3.52 -2.67 5.77
C ASN A 198 4.11 -1.44 6.46
N GLN A 199 4.27 -0.33 5.75
CA GLN A 199 4.77 0.91 6.33
C GLN A 199 3.81 1.43 7.41
N LEU A 200 2.53 1.59 7.06
CA LEU A 200 1.49 2.05 7.99
C LEU A 200 1.38 1.16 9.23
N ALA A 201 1.46 -0.16 9.05
CA ALA A 201 1.38 -1.10 10.16
C ALA A 201 2.61 -1.01 11.08
N GLY A 202 3.81 -0.91 10.50
CA GLY A 202 5.04 -0.74 11.24
C GLY A 202 5.07 0.56 12.04
N ASP A 203 4.62 1.67 11.44
CA ASP A 203 4.60 2.99 12.08
C ASP A 203 3.57 3.06 13.20
N ALA A 204 2.33 2.65 12.94
CA ALA A 204 1.25 2.67 13.93
C ALA A 204 1.58 1.78 15.14
N ALA A 205 2.11 0.58 14.89
CA ALA A 205 2.47 -0.35 15.95
C ALA A 205 3.67 0.14 16.76
N ALA A 206 4.71 0.71 16.12
CA ALA A 206 5.83 1.29 16.85
C ALA A 206 5.40 2.48 17.70
N GLN A 207 4.66 3.43 17.12
CA GLN A 207 4.21 4.60 17.86
C GLN A 207 3.40 4.20 19.10
N ALA A 208 2.47 3.25 18.95
CA ALA A 208 1.64 2.78 20.06
C ALA A 208 2.43 1.99 21.10
N ALA A 209 3.33 1.09 20.70
CA ALA A 209 4.15 0.31 21.63
C ALA A 209 5.16 1.18 22.39
N THR A 210 5.79 2.14 21.71
CA THR A 210 6.68 3.12 22.35
C THR A 210 5.92 4.00 23.34
N ALA A 211 4.71 4.46 22.98
CA ALA A 211 3.87 5.23 23.90
C ALA A 211 3.43 4.41 25.13
N ALA A 212 3.30 3.09 25.00
CA ALA A 212 3.03 2.16 26.09
C ALA A 212 4.27 1.85 26.96
N GLY A 213 5.44 2.41 26.65
CA GLY A 213 6.67 2.20 27.41
C GLY A 213 7.39 0.88 27.10
N ALA A 214 7.07 0.23 25.98
CA ALA A 214 7.78 -0.97 25.55
C ALA A 214 9.24 -0.66 25.20
N ASP A 215 10.15 -1.58 25.54
CA ASP A 215 11.56 -1.45 25.19
C ASP A 215 11.79 -1.60 23.67
N PRO A 216 12.93 -1.13 23.11
CA PRO A 216 13.16 -1.15 21.66
C PRO A 216 13.09 -2.55 21.02
N HIS A 217 13.43 -3.61 21.77
CA HIS A 217 13.36 -4.97 21.25
C HIS A 217 11.90 -5.44 21.14
N ALA A 218 11.10 -5.18 22.17
CA ALA A 218 9.65 -5.42 22.15
C ALA A 218 8.96 -4.67 21.00
N VAL A 219 9.33 -3.40 20.80
CA VAL A 219 8.82 -2.57 19.69
C VAL A 219 9.10 -3.23 18.34
N ALA A 220 10.33 -3.65 18.06
CA ALA A 220 10.68 -4.28 16.78
C ALA A 220 9.86 -5.55 16.49
N LEU A 221 9.63 -6.37 17.52
CA LEU A 221 8.84 -7.60 17.41
C LEU A 221 7.33 -7.32 17.23
N ILE A 222 6.81 -6.29 17.90
CA ILE A 222 5.43 -5.80 17.71
C ILE A 222 5.24 -5.24 16.30
N GLN A 223 6.22 -4.51 15.76
CA GLN A 223 6.19 -4.04 14.37
C GLN A 223 6.15 -5.21 13.38
N LEU A 224 6.96 -6.25 13.61
CA LEU A 224 6.95 -7.45 12.77
C LEU A 224 5.57 -8.15 12.82
N ARG A 225 4.98 -8.30 14.02
CA ARG A 225 3.62 -8.85 14.19
C ARG A 225 2.58 -8.05 13.42
N ALA A 226 2.60 -6.73 13.54
CA ALA A 226 1.69 -5.84 12.83
C ALA A 226 1.81 -5.96 11.31
N ARG A 227 3.04 -5.95 10.77
CA ARG A 227 3.31 -6.12 9.34
C ARG A 227 2.84 -7.48 8.81
N CYS A 228 3.12 -8.55 9.55
CA CYS A 228 2.64 -9.88 9.20
C CYS A 228 1.11 -9.94 9.16
N LEU A 229 0.45 -9.36 10.17
CA LEU A 229 -1.02 -9.36 10.27
C LEU A 229 -1.65 -8.65 9.07
N VAL A 230 -1.21 -7.44 8.72
CA VAL A 230 -1.77 -6.72 7.56
C VAL A 230 -1.45 -7.39 6.23
N ALA A 231 -0.25 -7.96 6.08
CA ALA A 231 0.12 -8.72 4.88
C ALA A 231 -0.76 -9.97 4.73
N GLY A 232 -0.99 -10.70 5.83
CA GLY A 232 -1.88 -11.85 5.89
C GLY A 232 -3.32 -11.50 5.53
N GLN A 233 -3.82 -10.34 5.98
CA GLN A 233 -5.17 -9.86 5.66
C GLN A 233 -5.30 -9.41 4.21
N LEU A 234 -4.31 -8.67 3.70
CA LEU A 234 -4.29 -8.19 2.31
C LEU A 234 -4.20 -9.34 1.29
N MET A 235 -3.44 -10.38 1.63
CA MET A 235 -3.20 -11.56 0.79
C MET A 235 -4.08 -12.76 1.13
N PHE A 236 -5.06 -12.62 2.02
CA PHE A 236 -5.86 -13.74 2.52
C PHE A 236 -6.54 -14.55 1.40
N ASP A 237 -7.00 -13.87 0.33
CA ASP A 237 -7.63 -14.49 -0.84
C ASP A 237 -6.62 -15.06 -1.86
N ARG A 238 -5.33 -14.81 -1.66
CA ARG A 238 -4.24 -15.15 -2.60
C ARG A 238 -3.29 -16.22 -2.09
N ILE A 239 -3.22 -16.42 -0.78
CA ILE A 239 -2.52 -17.55 -0.14
C ILE A 239 -3.59 -18.64 0.12
N ARG A 240 -3.64 -19.64 -0.77
CA ARG A 240 -4.78 -20.58 -0.93
C ARG A 240 -4.71 -21.77 0.03
N ASN A 241 -5.60 -22.73 -0.20
CA ASN A 241 -5.93 -23.84 0.70
C ASN A 241 -4.98 -25.05 0.62
N GLY A 242 -3.86 -24.98 -0.09
CA GLY A 242 -2.84 -26.03 0.04
C GLY A 242 -2.26 -26.00 1.46
N GLU A 243 -1.99 -27.16 2.06
CA GLU A 243 -1.56 -27.25 3.47
C GLU A 243 -0.39 -26.31 3.79
N TYR A 244 0.60 -26.24 2.90
CA TYR A 244 1.73 -25.32 3.05
C TYR A 244 1.31 -23.84 3.03
N GLU A 245 0.49 -23.42 2.06
CA GLU A 245 0.00 -22.03 1.98
C GLU A 245 -0.90 -21.67 3.17
N GLN A 246 -1.72 -22.61 3.66
CA GLN A 246 -2.49 -22.42 4.89
C GLN A 246 -1.56 -22.15 6.09
N SER A 247 -0.44 -22.88 6.19
CA SER A 247 0.54 -22.65 7.24
C SER A 247 1.19 -21.26 7.16
N ILE A 248 1.53 -20.79 5.95
CA ILE A 248 2.06 -19.43 5.73
C ILE A 248 1.02 -18.39 6.12
N ARG A 249 -0.24 -18.57 5.73
CA ARG A 249 -1.32 -17.66 6.08
C ARG A 249 -1.54 -17.61 7.59
N ALA A 250 -1.60 -18.76 8.26
CA ALA A 250 -1.74 -18.82 9.71
C ALA A 250 -0.57 -18.15 10.43
N LEU A 251 0.65 -18.33 9.91
CA LEU A 251 1.85 -17.70 10.43
C LEU A 251 1.81 -16.17 10.30
N LEU A 252 1.40 -15.65 9.14
CA LEU A 252 1.20 -14.21 8.91
C LEU A 252 0.12 -13.63 9.83
N LEU A 253 -0.96 -14.37 10.08
CA LEU A 253 -2.04 -13.95 10.98
C LEU A 253 -1.69 -14.10 12.47
N GLY A 254 -0.49 -14.58 12.81
CA GLY A 254 0.01 -14.66 14.18
C GLY A 254 -0.45 -15.87 14.98
N ALA A 255 -1.00 -16.93 14.35
CA ALA A 255 -1.58 -18.08 15.07
C ALA A 255 -0.61 -18.82 16.01
N ALA A 256 0.69 -18.72 15.79
CA ALA A 256 1.70 -19.33 16.66
C ALA A 256 2.07 -18.47 17.89
N LEU A 257 1.54 -17.24 17.99
CA LEU A 257 1.75 -16.36 19.14
C LEU A 257 0.74 -16.63 20.27
N ASP A 258 -0.37 -17.32 19.98
CA ASP A 258 -1.39 -17.69 20.97
C ASP A 258 -1.01 -18.96 21.76
N THR A 259 0.09 -19.63 21.41
CA THR A 259 0.60 -20.84 22.07
C THR A 259 1.94 -20.55 22.73
N PRO A 260 2.08 -20.73 24.07
CA PRO A 260 3.35 -20.49 24.75
C PRO A 260 4.48 -21.35 24.17
N ALA A 261 5.65 -20.76 23.92
CA ALA A 261 6.82 -21.54 23.52
C ALA A 261 7.24 -22.50 24.64
N PRO A 262 7.62 -23.75 24.32
CA PRO A 262 8.08 -24.71 25.31
C PRO A 262 9.35 -24.19 26.02
N VAL A 263 9.43 -24.41 27.33
CA VAL A 263 10.62 -24.08 28.12
C VAL A 263 11.69 -25.15 27.82
N PRO A 264 12.88 -24.77 27.34
CA PRO A 264 13.98 -25.73 27.19
C PRO A 264 14.34 -26.31 28.55
N ALA A 265 14.46 -27.64 28.60
CA ALA A 265 14.83 -28.41 29.80
C ALA A 265 16.27 -28.15 30.23
#